data_AF-A0A3M2YNG0-F1
#
_entry.id   AF-A0A3M2YNG0-F1
#
_cell.length_a   1.000
_cell.length_b   1.000
_cell.length_c   1.000
_cell.angle_alpha   90.00
_cell.angle_beta   90.00
_cell.angle_gamma   90.00
#
_symmetry.space_group_name_H-M   'P 1'
#
loop_
_entity.id
_entity.type
_entity.pdbx_description
1 polymer ?
#
loop_
_entity_poly.entity_id
_entity_poly.type
_entity_poly.pdbx_seq_one_letter_code
_entity_poly.pdbx_strand_id
1 'polypeptide(L)' 'MFRGANAINLDAKGRLAMPSRYRDELDSRSAGQMIVTIDAV' A
#
# COMPACT_ATOMS: atom_id res chain seq x y z
N MET A 1 -8.28 -5.97 -7.43
CA MET A 1 -7.32 -5.00 -8.02
C MET A 1 -7.39 -3.77 -7.14
N PHE A 2 -6.28 -3.34 -6.53
CA PHE A 2 -6.28 -2.15 -5.68
C PHE A 2 -6.59 -0.93 -6.57
N ARG A 3 -7.75 -0.29 -6.36
CA ARG A 3 -8.21 0.89 -7.10
C ARG A 3 -8.58 1.99 -6.12
N GLY A 4 -8.32 3.22 -6.51
CA GLY A 4 -8.66 4.43 -5.76
C GLY A 4 -7.45 5.26 -5.37
N ALA A 5 -7.62 6.57 -5.34
CA ALA A 5 -6.65 7.51 -4.79
C ALA A 5 -6.83 7.55 -3.26
N ASN A 6 -5.84 7.05 -2.52
CA ASN A 6 -5.83 7.15 -1.06
C ASN A 6 -4.65 8.06 -0.70
N ALA A 7 -4.93 9.17 -0.02
CA ALA A 7 -3.86 9.98 0.55
C ALA A 7 -3.21 9.15 1.68
N ILE A 8 -1.92 8.83 1.51
CA ILE A 8 -1.10 8.13 2.48
C ILE A 8 0.12 8.99 2.78
N ASN A 9 0.39 9.19 4.06
CA ASN A 9 1.60 9.86 4.51
C ASN A 9 2.73 8.84 4.64
N LEU A 10 3.94 9.25 4.23
CA LEU A 10 5.17 8.52 4.47
C LEU A 10 5.77 8.97 5.81
N ASP A 11 6.25 8.02 6.59
CA ASP A 11 7.02 8.37 7.79
C ASP A 11 8.43 8.88 7.42
N ALA A 12 9.18 9.35 8.43
CA ALA A 12 10.55 9.88 8.24
C ALA A 12 11.55 8.86 7.66
N LYS A 13 11.20 7.57 7.61
CA LYS A 13 12.00 6.48 7.06
C LYS A 13 11.48 6.00 5.70
N GLY A 14 10.51 6.71 5.12
CA GLY A 14 9.89 6.33 3.84
C GLY A 14 8.98 5.11 3.93
N ARG A 15 8.49 4.75 5.12
CA ARG A 15 7.52 3.65 5.26
C ARG A 15 6.12 4.18 5.05
N LEU A 16 5.30 3.42 4.33
CA LEU A 16 3.87 3.67 4.21
C LEU A 16 3.09 2.79 5.19
N ALA A 17 2.02 3.33 5.76
CA ALA A 17 1.08 2.54 6.52
C ALA A 17 0.02 1.95 5.57
N MET A 18 -0.10 0.61 5.52
CA MET A 18 -1.16 -0.02 4.74
C MET A 18 -2.53 0.27 5.38
N PRO A 19 -3.48 0.90 4.66
CA PRO A 19 -4.82 1.14 5.18
C PRO A 19 -5.51 -0.16 5.56
N SER A 20 -6.21 -0.17 6.70
CA SER A 20 -6.80 -1.38 7.30
C SER A 20 -7.72 -2.14 6.32
N ARG A 21 -8.54 -1.41 5.55
CA ARG A 21 -9.48 -1.96 4.56
C ARG A 21 -8.86 -2.88 3.50
N TYR A 22 -7.55 -2.80 3.29
CA TYR A 22 -6.86 -3.59 2.26
C TYR A 22 -5.99 -4.71 2.85
N ARG A 23 -5.81 -4.78 4.17
CA ARG A 23 -4.89 -5.75 4.79
C ARG A 23 -5.33 -7.19 4.55
N ASP A 24 -6.60 -7.49 4.76
CA ASP A 24 -7.15 -8.84 4.58
C ASP A 24 -7.11 -9.28 3.10
N GLU A 25 -7.40 -8.36 2.18
CA GLU A 25 -7.29 -8.62 0.74
C GLU A 25 -5.84 -8.83 0.31
N LEU A 26 -4.89 -8.08 0.88
CA LEU A 26 -3.46 -8.22 0.56
C LEU A 26 -2.90 -9.56 1.06
N ASP A 27 -3.31 -9.97 2.26
CA ASP A 27 -2.89 -11.23 2.85
C ASP A 27 -3.45 -12.42 2.04
N SER A 28 -4.77 -12.41 1.79
CA SER A 28 -5.43 -13.49 1.04
C SER A 28 -4.94 -13.65 -0.41
N ARG A 29 -4.54 -12.56 -1.08
CA ARG A 29 -4.19 -12.60 -2.51
C ARG A 29 -2.70 -12.74 -2.80
N SER A 30 -1.85 -12.30 -1.88
CA SER A 30 -0.40 -12.21 -2.11
C SER A 30 0.44 -12.51 -0.85
N ALA A 31 -0.14 -13.11 0.19
CA ALA A 31 0.54 -13.38 1.47
C ALA A 31 1.23 -12.13 2.06
N GLY A 32 0.57 -10.97 1.95
CA GLY A 32 1.08 -9.71 2.45
C GLY A 32 2.14 -9.03 1.56
N GLN A 33 2.45 -9.61 0.39
CA GLN A 33 3.48 -9.09 -0.51
C GLN A 33 2.90 -8.14 -1.56
N MET A 34 3.61 -7.05 -1.86
CA MET A 34 3.26 -6.13 -2.94
C MET A 34 4.50 -5.48 -3.55
N ILE A 35 4.36 -5.06 -4.81
CA ILE A 35 5.33 -4.19 -5.50
C ILE A 35 4.73 -2.79 -5.54
N VAL A 36 5.50 -1.80 -5.09
CA VAL A 36 5.13 -0.38 -5.15
C VAL A 36 6.04 0.30 -6.15
N THR A 37 5.46 0.83 -7.22
CA THR A 37 6.16 1.68 -8.17
C THR A 37 5.78 3.12 -7.88
N ILE A 38 6.76 3.96 -7.60
CA ILE A 38 6.58 5.39 -7.40
C ILE A 38 7.01 6.08 -8.69
N ASP A 39 6.13 6.89 -9.26
CA ASP A 39 6.48 7.83 -10.32
C ASP A 39 6.66 9.20 -9.67
N ALA A 40 7.92 9.60 -9.49
CA ALA A 40 8.30 10.88 -8.91
C ALA A 40 8.61 11.84 -10.07
N VAL A 41 7.56 12.45 -10.62
CA VAL A 41 7.68 13.62 -11.51
C VAL A 41 7.72 14.88 -10.66
#